data_AF-A0A9D2FIH8-F1
#
_entry.id   AF-A0A9D2FIH8-F1
#
_cell.length_a   1.000
_cell.length_b   1.000
_cell.length_c   1.000
_cell.angle_alpha   90.00
_cell.angle_beta   90.00
_cell.angle_gamma   90.00
#
_symmetry.space_group_name_H-M   'P 1'
#
loop_
_entity.id
_entity.type
_entity.pdbx_description
1 polymer ?
#
loop_
_entity_poly.entity_id
_entity_poly.type
_entity_poly.pdbx_seq_one_letter_code
_entity_poly.pdbx_strand_id
1 'polypeptide(L)' 'MNSVELKRRIQRLQMQMPSLPPVGLAIRQTDGWNTVWGRAQAHFDTQEQALAYLRRCGHVILIDV' A
#
# COMPACT_ATOMS: atom_id res chain seq x y z
N MET A 1 -10.04 12.32 -3.58
CA MET A 1 -9.55 11.86 -2.26
C MET A 1 -8.03 11.98 -2.28
N ASN A 2 -7.43 12.78 -1.39
CA ASN A 2 -6.00 13.07 -1.45
C ASN A 2 -5.19 11.86 -0.95
N SER A 3 -4.08 11.50 -1.61
CA SER A 3 -3.25 10.33 -1.28
C SER A 3 -2.77 10.29 0.18
N VAL A 4 -2.60 11.48 0.79
CA VAL A 4 -2.24 11.66 2.21
C VAL A 4 -3.33 11.16 3.15
N GLU A 5 -4.60 11.37 2.82
CA GLU A 5 -5.73 11.07 3.68
C GLU A 5 -6.00 9.58 3.75
N LEU A 6 -5.85 8.92 2.60
CA LEU A 6 -5.90 7.48 2.44
C LEU A 6 -4.79 6.79 3.25
N LYS A 7 -3.54 7.28 3.16
CA LYS A 7 -2.42 6.76 3.97
C LYS A 7 -2.73 6.81 5.47
N ARG A 8 -3.25 7.95 5.96
CA ARG A 8 -3.63 8.10 7.39
C ARG A 8 -4.76 7.16 7.79
N ARG A 9 -5.70 6.85 6.88
CA ARG A 9 -6.83 5.96 7.18
C ARG A 9 -6.37 4.51 7.29
N ILE A 10 -5.48 4.06 6.41
CA ILE A 10 -4.86 2.73 6.49
C ILE A 10 -4.05 2.58 7.78
N GLN A 11 -3.26 3.60 8.13
CA GLN A 11 -2.46 3.57 9.36
C GLN A 11 -3.33 3.49 10.62
N ARG A 12 -4.49 4.17 10.64
CA ARG A 12 -5.49 4.05 11.71
C ARG A 12 -6.10 2.65 11.78
N LEU A 13 -6.49 2.07 10.63
CA LEU A 13 -7.03 0.71 10.58
C LEU A 13 -6.03 -0.33 11.08
N GLN A 14 -4.74 -0.19 10.75
CA GLN A 14 -3.67 -1.05 11.24
C GLN A 14 -3.51 -0.97 12.77
N MET A 15 -3.60 0.23 13.35
CA MET A 15 -3.52 0.40 14.80
C MET A 15 -4.74 -0.16 15.54
N GLN A 16 -5.93 -0.10 14.93
CA GLN A 16 -7.16 -0.63 15.52
C GLN A 16 -7.27 -2.15 15.47
N MET A 17 -6.50 -2.80 14.58
CA MET A 17 -6.59 -4.24 14.33
C MET A 17 -5.17 -4.87 14.31
N PRO A 18 -4.50 -4.96 15.47
CA PRO A 18 -3.11 -5.43 15.56
C PRO A 18 -2.93 -6.91 15.22
N SER A 19 -4.02 -7.69 15.20
CA SER A 19 -4.01 -9.11 14.81
C SER A 19 -4.19 -9.34 13.32
N LEU A 20 -4.49 -8.29 12.53
CA LEU A 20 -4.61 -8.45 11.09
C LEU A 20 -3.24 -8.66 10.45
N PRO A 21 -3.16 -9.51 9.41
CA PRO A 21 -1.97 -9.59 8.58
C PRO A 21 -1.59 -8.20 8.09
N PRO A 22 -0.29 -7.92 7.93
CA PRO A 22 0.16 -6.64 7.42
C PRO A 22 -0.54 -6.30 6.09
N VAL A 23 -1.14 -5.12 6.01
CA VAL A 23 -1.81 -4.62 4.80
C VAL A 23 -0.81 -3.83 3.97
N GLY A 24 -0.68 -4.22 2.70
CA GLY A 24 0.07 -3.50 1.68
C GLY A 24 -0.86 -2.59 0.88
N LEU A 25 -0.35 -1.43 0.49
CA LEU A 25 -1.04 -0.52 -0.41
C LEU A 25 -0.19 -0.37 -1.67
N ALA A 26 -0.79 -0.49 -2.86
CA ALA A 26 -0.15 -0.17 -4.12
C ALA A 26 -1.01 0.87 -4.86
N ILE A 27 -0.44 2.07 -5.06
CA ILE A 27 -1.10 3.21 -5.69
C ILE A 27 -0.49 3.43 -7.06
N ARG A 28 -1.28 3.37 -8.12
CA ARG A 28 -0.86 3.74 -9.47
C ARG A 28 -0.61 5.24 -9.54
N GLN A 29 0.48 5.63 -10.18
CA GLN A 29 0.83 7.01 -10.50
C GLN A 29 1.12 7.11 -12.00
N THR A 30 1.33 8.34 -12.48
CA THR A 30 1.65 8.60 -13.89
C THR A 30 2.96 7.97 -14.32
N ASP A 31 3.90 7.77 -13.39
CA ASP A 31 5.25 7.27 -13.61
C ASP A 31 5.47 5.84 -13.09
N GLY A 32 4.45 5.18 -12.52
CA GLY A 32 4.60 3.81 -12.01
C GLY A 32 3.64 3.50 -10.87
N TRP A 33 4.15 2.79 -9.86
CA TRP A 33 3.40 2.25 -8.73
C TRP A 33 4.12 2.54 -7.42
N ASN A 34 3.46 3.27 -6.53
CA ASN A 34 3.92 3.51 -5.18
C ASN A 34 3.33 2.49 -4.21
N THR A 35 4.20 1.75 -3.54
CA THR A 35 3.82 0.80 -2.51
C THR A 35 4.06 1.35 -1.11
N VAL A 36 3.18 1.01 -0.17
CA VAL A 36 3.32 1.34 1.26
C VAL A 36 2.99 0.11 2.09
N TRP A 37 3.86 -0.22 3.04
CA TRP A 37 3.60 -1.24 4.06
C TRP A 37 4.21 -0.82 5.40
N GLY A 38 3.36 -0.57 6.40
CA GLY A 38 3.79 -0.06 7.69
C GLY A 38 4.51 1.29 7.56
N ARG A 39 5.80 1.34 7.88
CA ARG A 39 6.66 2.52 7.69
C ARG A 39 7.47 2.49 6.39
N ALA A 40 7.45 1.38 5.66
CA ALA A 40 8.21 1.22 4.42
C ALA A 40 7.41 1.75 3.22
N GLN A 41 8.12 2.40 2.29
CA GLN A 41 7.59 2.88 1.02
C GLN A 41 8.59 2.56 -0.10
N ALA A 42 8.10 2.12 -1.25
CA ALA A 42 8.92 1.84 -2.42
C ALA A 42 8.16 2.16 -3.72
N HIS A 43 8.89 2.57 -4.76
CA HIS A 43 8.35 2.87 -6.09
C HIS A 43 8.79 1.79 -7.09
N PHE A 44 7.91 1.44 -8.02
CA PHE A 44 8.14 0.43 -9.06
C PHE A 44 7.50 0.85 -10.37
N ASP A 45 8.11 0.50 -11.50
CA ASP A 45 7.58 0.87 -12.82
C ASP A 45 6.30 0.10 -13.16
N THR A 46 6.17 -1.12 -12.64
CA THR A 46 5.09 -2.06 -12.99
C THR A 46 4.29 -2.51 -11.78
N GLN A 47 3.01 -2.85 -12.03
CA GLN A 47 2.13 -3.41 -11.02
C GLN A 47 2.67 -4.72 -10.45
N GLU A 48 3.27 -5.56 -11.28
CA GLU A 48 3.79 -6.87 -10.88
C GLU A 48 4.96 -6.74 -9.89
N GLN A 49 5.87 -5.80 -10.12
CA GLN A 49 6.94 -5.51 -9.17
C GLN A 49 6.39 -4.97 -7.84
N ALA A 50 5.40 -4.08 -7.90
CA ALA A 50 4.73 -3.57 -6.72
C ALA A 50 4.04 -4.67 -5.89
N LEU A 51 3.33 -5.59 -6.56
CA LEU A 51 2.70 -6.74 -5.93
C LEU A 51 3.73 -7.73 -5.39
N ALA A 52 4.82 -7.98 -6.11
CA ALA A 52 5.92 -8.85 -5.65
C ALA A 52 6.57 -8.31 -4.36
N TYR A 53 6.74 -6.99 -4.25
CA TYR A 53 7.23 -6.35 -3.04
C TYR A 53 6.28 -6.54 -1.85
N LEU A 54 4.97 -6.44 -2.11
CA LEU A 54 3.90 -6.60 -1.12
C LEU A 54 3.46 -8.05 -0.89
N ARG A 55 4.12 -9.05 -1.49
CA ARG A 55 3.74 -10.49 -1.36
C ARG A 55 3.65 -11.00 0.08
N ARG A 56 4.33 -10.33 1.00
CA ARG A 56 4.37 -10.63 2.45
C ARG A 56 3.16 -10.07 3.21
N CYS A 57 2.41 -9.17 2.58
CA CYS A 57 1.19 -8.61 3.11
C CYS A 57 0.07 -9.62 2.91
N GLY A 58 -0.70 -9.94 3.95
CA GLY A 58 -1.82 -10.87 3.81
C GLY A 58 -2.98 -10.29 2.99
N HIS A 59 -3.02 -8.95 2.86
CA HIS A 59 -3.93 -8.24 1.98
C HIS A 59 -3.21 -7.10 1.28
N VAL A 60 -3.51 -6.90 0.01
CA VAL A 60 -3.01 -5.78 -0.80
C VAL A 60 -4.18 -4.99 -1.35
N ILE A 61 -4.19 -3.68 -1.13
CA ILE A 61 -5.18 -2.76 -1.70
C ILE A 61 -4.53 -2.08 -2.91
N LEU A 62 -5.11 -2.30 -4.08
CA LEU A 62 -4.73 -1.62 -5.32
C LEU A 62 -5.59 -0.37 -5.49
N ILE A 63 -4.96 0.75 -5.80
CA ILE A 63 -5.63 2.02 -6.02
C ILE A 63 -5.16 2.57 -7.36
N ASP A 64 -6.08 2.54 -8.31
CA ASP A 64 -5.94 3.18 -9.61
C ASP A 64 -6.65 4.55 -9.48
N VAL A 65 -5.88 5.64 -9.67
CA VAL A 65 -6.35 7.04 -9.55
C VAL A 65 -6.36 7.73 -10.88
#